data_AF-A0A2E9RWG7-F1
#
_entry.id   AF-A0A2E9RWG7-F1
#
_cell.length_a   1.000
_cell.length_b   1.000
_cell.length_c   1.000
_cell.angle_alpha   90.00
_cell.angle_beta   90.00
_cell.angle_gamma   90.00
#
_symmetry.space_group_name_H-M   'P 1'
#
loop_
_entity.id
_entity.type
_entity.pdbx_description
1 polymer ?
#
loop_
_entity_poly.entity_id
_entity_poly.type
_entity_poly.pdbx_seq_one_letter_code
_entity_poly.pdbx_strand_id
1 'polypeptide(L)'
;MALYLCAENKILSRDFLLKQGKCCGSGCQMCPYEPKHQKNAQKKKTSHQQENSYTIIIPEELKNKTCDPIQLDPKGYFLIKIEDGKICIAHCHYQNKRGWYENKIKSTFNSKDPVEILRWAKKENLISLDEHYQYLDKEMKHAVKALKNNTKYIQE
;
A
#
# COMPACT_ATOMS: atom_id res chain seq x y z
N MET A 1 26.50 -5.30 -9.09
CA MET A 1 26.68 -6.39 -10.08
C MET A 1 26.32 -7.71 -9.42
N ALA A 2 25.23 -8.34 -9.83
CA ALA A 2 24.96 -9.77 -9.65
C ALA A 2 23.96 -10.16 -10.74
N LEU A 3 24.40 -11.01 -11.66
CA LEU A 3 23.61 -11.60 -12.75
C LEU A 3 23.07 -12.94 -12.27
N TYR A 4 21.80 -13.24 -12.54
CA TYR A 4 21.30 -14.62 -12.63
C TYR A 4 20.37 -14.76 -13.84
N LEU A 5 20.70 -15.71 -14.70
CA LEU A 5 20.05 -16.06 -15.98
C LEU A 5 19.45 -17.49 -15.92
N CYS A 6 18.61 -17.76 -16.93
CA CYS A 6 18.03 -19.03 -17.44
C CYS A 6 16.63 -19.41 -16.88
N ALA A 7 15.61 -19.79 -17.68
CA ALA A 7 15.53 -20.12 -19.11
C ALA A 7 14.16 -19.67 -19.71
N GLU A 8 14.14 -19.30 -21.00
CA GLU A 8 12.98 -18.80 -21.77
C GLU A 8 12.23 -17.58 -21.18
N ASN A 9 13.02 -16.55 -20.81
CA ASN A 9 12.63 -15.24 -20.27
C ASN A 9 11.42 -14.56 -20.94
N LYS A 10 10.21 -14.92 -20.50
CA LYS A 10 9.06 -14.01 -20.51
C LYS A 10 8.58 -13.84 -19.08
N ILE A 11 9.01 -12.76 -18.43
CA ILE A 11 8.44 -12.34 -17.16
C ILE A 11 7.02 -11.86 -17.47
N LEU A 12 6.06 -12.77 -17.33
CA LEU A 12 4.65 -12.42 -17.42
C LEU A 12 4.22 -11.94 -16.04
N SER A 13 3.82 -10.67 -15.95
CA SER A 13 3.27 -10.13 -14.71
C SER A 13 2.02 -10.91 -14.31
N ARG A 14 1.75 -10.94 -13.00
CA ARG A 14 0.52 -11.54 -12.46
C ARG A 14 -0.73 -10.98 -13.16
N ASP A 15 -0.73 -9.68 -13.44
CA ASP A 15 -1.86 -9.00 -14.10
C ASP A 15 -2.05 -9.47 -15.54
N PHE A 16 -0.97 -9.68 -16.28
CA PHE A 16 -1.04 -10.25 -17.63
C PHE A 16 -1.70 -11.63 -17.62
N LEU A 17 -1.33 -12.48 -16.65
CA LEU A 17 -1.91 -13.82 -16.49
C LEU A 17 -3.39 -13.78 -16.05
N LEU A 18 -3.78 -12.81 -15.23
CA LEU A 18 -5.16 -12.61 -14.77
C LEU A 18 -6.08 -12.06 -15.87
N LYS A 19 -5.56 -11.19 -16.75
CA LYS A 19 -6.28 -10.65 -17.92
C LYS A 19 -6.62 -11.74 -18.94
N GLN A 20 -5.76 -12.73 -19.12
CA GLN A 20 -6.04 -13.87 -20.02
C GLN A 20 -7.19 -14.75 -19.54
N GLY A 21 -7.56 -14.70 -18.26
CA GLY A 21 -8.70 -15.44 -17.69
C GLY A 21 -8.55 -16.96 -17.64
N LYS A 22 -7.44 -17.51 -18.17
CA LYS A 22 -7.15 -18.94 -18.19
C LYS A 22 -5.65 -19.21 -18.02
N CYS A 23 -5.30 -20.32 -17.38
CA CYS A 23 -3.92 -20.75 -17.27
C CYS A 23 -3.37 -21.24 -18.63
N CYS A 24 -2.16 -20.79 -19.00
CA CYS A 24 -1.49 -21.19 -20.23
C CYS A 24 -0.78 -22.56 -20.14
N GLY A 25 -0.48 -23.04 -18.94
CA GLY A 25 0.24 -24.29 -18.71
C GLY A 25 1.77 -24.23 -18.83
N SER A 26 2.35 -23.04 -19.01
CA SER A 26 3.79 -22.85 -19.30
C SER A 26 4.73 -22.91 -18.09
N GLY A 27 4.33 -23.48 -16.95
CA GLY A 27 5.25 -23.66 -15.81
C GLY A 27 5.72 -22.39 -15.09
N CYS A 28 4.97 -21.27 -15.13
CA CYS A 28 5.38 -20.02 -14.49
C CYS A 28 5.53 -20.10 -12.96
N GLN A 29 6.56 -19.45 -12.40
CA GLN A 29 6.88 -19.55 -10.97
C GLN A 29 5.79 -19.00 -10.03
N MET A 30 5.04 -17.97 -10.47
CA MET A 30 3.96 -17.33 -9.71
C MET A 30 2.57 -17.54 -10.34
N CYS A 31 2.21 -18.78 -10.68
CA CYS A 31 0.91 -19.06 -11.30
C CYS A 31 -0.27 -18.67 -10.37
N PRO A 32 -1.20 -17.80 -10.82
CA PRO A 32 -2.33 -17.35 -9.99
C PRO A 32 -3.54 -18.31 -9.99
N TYR A 33 -3.49 -19.39 -10.77
CA TYR A 33 -4.60 -20.35 -10.95
C TYR A 33 -4.41 -21.61 -10.10
N GLU A 34 -5.52 -22.26 -9.75
CA GLU A 34 -5.52 -23.56 -9.09
C GLU A 34 -6.45 -24.56 -9.82
N PRO A 35 -5.98 -25.77 -10.16
CA PRO A 35 -4.62 -26.29 -10.00
C PRO A 35 -3.59 -25.54 -10.86
N LYS A 36 -2.36 -25.43 -10.34
CA LYS A 36 -1.28 -24.70 -11.01
C LYS A 36 -0.92 -25.39 -12.33
N HIS A 37 -0.62 -24.57 -13.34
CA HIS A 37 -0.11 -25.01 -14.65
C HIS A 37 -1.02 -25.99 -15.41
N GLN A 38 -2.28 -26.13 -15.01
CA GLN A 38 -3.25 -26.88 -15.79
C GLN A 38 -3.82 -25.95 -16.87
N LYS A 39 -3.49 -26.24 -18.13
CA LYS A 39 -3.97 -25.49 -19.28
C LYS A 39 -5.50 -25.35 -19.22
N ASN A 40 -6.00 -24.13 -19.43
CA ASN A 40 -7.41 -23.76 -19.33
C ASN A 40 -8.03 -23.79 -17.91
N ALA A 41 -7.24 -23.87 -16.84
CA ALA A 41 -7.77 -23.66 -15.49
C ALA A 41 -8.32 -22.23 -15.34
N GLN A 42 -9.58 -22.12 -14.89
CA GLN A 42 -10.33 -20.86 -14.75
C GLN A 42 -10.49 -20.43 -13.30
N LYS A 43 -10.20 -21.32 -12.33
CA LYS A 43 -10.33 -21.02 -10.90
C LYS A 43 -9.19 -20.11 -10.46
N LYS A 44 -9.49 -18.82 -10.37
CA LYS A 44 -8.63 -17.79 -9.76
C LYS A 44 -8.69 -17.95 -8.24
N LYS A 45 -7.55 -17.89 -7.55
CA LYS A 45 -7.56 -17.65 -6.09
C LYS A 45 -7.97 -16.20 -5.86
N THR A 46 -9.27 -15.96 -5.73
CA THR A 46 -9.80 -14.66 -5.34
C THR A 46 -9.81 -14.53 -3.83
N SER A 47 -8.91 -13.72 -3.28
CA SER A 47 -9.17 -13.01 -2.03
C SER A 47 -10.07 -11.81 -2.35
N HIS A 48 -11.37 -12.06 -2.52
CA HIS A 48 -12.37 -11.00 -2.73
C HIS A 48 -12.94 -10.55 -1.38
N GLN A 49 -12.83 -9.26 -1.09
CA GLN A 49 -13.89 -8.52 -0.39
C GLN A 49 -14.31 -7.38 -1.32
N GLN A 50 -15.63 -7.22 -1.44
CA GLN A 50 -16.36 -6.45 -2.45
C GLN A 50 -15.93 -4.98 -2.54
N GLU A 51 -15.68 -4.52 -3.76
CA GLU A 51 -15.47 -3.13 -4.12
C GLU A 51 -16.83 -2.43 -4.19
N ASN A 52 -17.16 -1.59 -3.19
CA ASN A 52 -18.20 -0.59 -3.38
C ASN A 52 -17.61 0.53 -4.23
N SER A 53 -18.07 0.60 -5.48
CA SER A 53 -17.67 1.54 -6.51
C SER A 53 -18.10 2.97 -6.18
N TYR A 54 -17.17 3.77 -5.68
CA TYR A 54 -17.24 5.22 -5.85
C TYR A 54 -16.52 5.54 -7.16
N THR A 55 -17.27 6.03 -8.15
CA THR A 55 -16.70 6.47 -9.42
C THR A 55 -15.89 7.74 -9.17
N ILE A 56 -14.58 7.61 -9.02
CA ILE A 56 -13.66 8.74 -9.06
C ILE A 56 -13.55 9.12 -10.54
N ILE A 57 -14.07 10.30 -10.90
CA ILE A 57 -13.76 10.89 -12.20
C ILE A 57 -12.31 11.35 -12.12
N ILE A 58 -11.42 10.53 -12.66
CA ILE A 58 -9.99 10.86 -12.77
C ILE A 58 -9.89 11.97 -13.83
N PRO A 59 -9.39 13.18 -13.48
CA PRO A 59 -9.09 14.22 -14.46
C PRO A 59 -8.24 13.63 -15.59
N GLU A 60 -8.59 13.93 -16.85
CA GLU A 60 -7.97 13.32 -18.05
C GLU A 60 -6.44 13.44 -18.05
N GLU A 61 -5.94 14.49 -17.40
CA GLU A 61 -4.55 14.86 -17.18
C GLU A 61 -3.75 13.92 -16.23
N LEU A 62 -4.43 13.00 -15.55
CA LEU A 62 -3.82 11.95 -14.72
C LEU A 62 -3.87 10.55 -15.38
N LYS A 63 -4.56 10.38 -16.51
CA LYS A 63 -4.48 9.13 -17.28
C LYS A 63 -3.08 9.04 -17.90
N ASN A 64 -2.35 7.96 -17.58
CA ASN A 64 -1.03 7.58 -18.12
C ASN A 64 0.22 8.10 -17.39
N LYS A 65 0.12 8.70 -16.20
CA LYS A 65 1.30 8.92 -15.35
C LYS A 65 1.56 7.65 -14.52
N THR A 66 2.53 6.85 -14.93
CA THR A 66 3.10 5.82 -14.06
C THR A 66 3.86 6.52 -12.95
N CYS A 67 3.54 6.20 -11.69
CA CYS A 67 4.14 6.83 -10.54
C CYS A 67 5.65 6.60 -10.57
N ASP A 68 6.41 7.69 -10.70
CA ASP A 68 7.80 7.78 -10.29
C ASP A 68 7.97 7.20 -8.86
N PRO A 69 9.19 6.82 -8.41
CA PRO A 69 9.42 6.39 -7.03
C PRO A 69 8.70 7.31 -6.04
N ILE A 70 7.94 6.74 -5.10
CA ILE A 70 7.12 7.49 -4.11
C ILE A 70 8.00 8.62 -3.54
N GLN A 71 7.69 9.86 -3.91
CA GLN A 71 8.46 11.02 -3.46
C GLN A 71 8.20 11.23 -1.98
N LEU A 72 9.18 10.99 -1.12
CA LEU A 72 9.05 11.15 0.33
C LEU A 72 8.51 12.55 0.69
N ASP A 73 7.53 12.63 1.60
CA ASP A 73 7.03 13.93 2.04
C ASP A 73 8.16 14.72 2.72
N PRO A 74 8.44 15.96 2.29
CA PRO A 74 9.50 16.76 2.89
C PRO A 74 9.31 17.01 4.40
N LYS A 75 8.09 16.86 4.92
CA LYS A 75 7.80 17.05 6.34
C LYS A 75 8.16 15.85 7.21
N GLY A 76 8.24 14.65 6.65
CA GLY A 76 8.51 13.46 7.44
C GLY A 76 7.74 12.22 7.01
N TYR A 77 7.78 11.22 7.90
CA TYR A 77 7.07 9.96 7.73
C TYR A 77 6.22 9.65 8.96
N PHE A 78 5.25 8.76 8.77
CA PHE A 78 4.38 8.29 9.84
C PHE A 78 4.74 6.86 10.26
N LEU A 79 4.79 6.65 11.57
CA LEU A 79 4.81 5.33 12.20
C LEU A 79 3.45 5.06 12.79
N ILE A 80 2.86 3.92 12.43
CA ILE A 80 1.54 3.52 12.89
C ILE A 80 1.67 2.21 13.67
N LYS A 81 1.05 2.17 14.84
CA LYS A 81 0.94 0.97 15.66
C LYS A 81 -0.46 0.85 16.23
N ILE A 82 -0.86 -0.36 16.60
CA ILE A 82 -2.12 -0.61 17.29
C ILE A 82 -1.79 -1.06 18.70
N GLU A 83 -2.30 -0.32 19.69
CA GLU A 83 -2.14 -0.62 21.12
C GLU A 83 -3.48 -0.40 21.83
N ASP A 84 -3.84 -1.30 22.74
CA ASP A 84 -5.08 -1.23 23.54
C ASP A 84 -6.36 -0.97 22.72
N GLY A 85 -6.44 -1.55 21.52
CA GLY A 85 -7.57 -1.38 20.61
C GLY A 85 -7.70 0.04 20.04
N LYS A 86 -6.63 0.83 20.05
CA LYS A 86 -6.53 2.16 19.45
C LYS A 86 -5.44 2.18 18.39
N ILE A 87 -5.60 3.07 17.41
CA ILE A 87 -4.59 3.37 16.42
C ILE A 87 -3.72 4.48 17.01
N CYS A 88 -2.43 4.20 17.17
CA CYS A 88 -1.42 5.13 17.62
C CYS A 88 -0.56 5.53 16.42
N ILE A 89 -0.55 6.81 16.10
CA ILE A 89 0.26 7.39 15.03
C ILE A 89 1.35 8.29 15.61
N ALA A 90 2.54 8.22 15.03
CA ALA A 90 3.64 9.12 15.33
C ALA A 90 4.16 9.73 14.03
N HIS A 91 4.43 11.02 14.03
CA HIS A 91 5.08 11.71 12.92
C HIS A 91 6.55 11.97 13.27
N CYS A 92 7.44 11.55 12.37
CA CYS A 92 8.89 11.62 12.52
C CYS A 92 9.48 12.49 11.41
N HIS A 93 10.45 13.33 11.75
CA HIS A 93 11.24 14.03 10.74
C HIS A 93 12.35 13.13 10.20
N TYR A 94 12.73 13.32 8.93
CA TYR A 94 13.87 12.61 8.36
C TYR A 94 15.20 13.11 8.90
N GLN A 95 15.35 14.43 9.06
CA GLN A 95 16.63 15.07 9.35
C GLN A 95 16.51 16.10 10.47
N ASN A 96 17.58 16.23 11.25
CA ASN A 96 17.74 17.33 12.19
C ASN A 96 18.18 18.62 11.47
N LYS A 97 18.22 19.75 12.20
CA LYS A 97 18.64 21.05 11.65
C LYS A 97 20.07 21.07 11.06
N ARG A 98 20.85 20.01 11.30
CA ARG A 98 22.23 19.82 10.82
C ARG A 98 22.32 18.81 9.66
N GLY A 99 21.19 18.31 9.15
CA GLY A 99 21.13 17.37 8.00
C GLY A 99 21.37 15.90 8.36
N TRP A 100 21.49 15.55 9.65
CA TRP A 100 21.67 14.16 10.06
C TRP A 100 20.33 13.46 10.21
N TYR A 101 20.27 12.19 9.80
CA TYR A 101 19.10 11.35 10.02
C TYR A 101 18.84 11.17 11.51
N GLU A 102 17.74 11.74 11.99
CA GLU A 102 17.31 11.64 13.38
C GLU A 102 15.86 11.15 13.37
N ASN A 103 15.64 9.87 13.66
CA ASN A 103 14.31 9.24 13.75
C ASN A 103 13.55 9.73 15.00
N LYS A 104 13.44 11.05 15.14
CA LYS A 104 12.86 11.69 16.30
C LYS A 104 11.38 11.87 16.08
N ILE A 105 10.60 11.29 16.99
CA ILE A 105 9.16 11.50 17.06
C ILE A 105 8.93 12.97 17.41
N LYS A 106 8.25 13.70 16.52
CA LYS A 106 7.90 15.10 16.72
C LYS A 106 6.54 15.25 17.39
N SER A 107 5.58 14.44 16.95
CA SER A 107 4.22 14.49 17.45
C SER A 107 3.59 13.10 17.41
N THR A 108 2.74 12.83 18.37
CA THR A 108 1.99 11.57 18.47
C THR A 108 0.53 11.87 18.68
N PHE A 109 -0.31 10.96 18.20
CA PHE A 109 -1.74 11.00 18.42
C PHE A 109 -2.28 9.58 18.51
N ASN A 110 -3.33 9.37 19.28
CA ASN A 110 -3.99 8.08 19.35
C ASN A 110 -5.51 8.29 19.34
N SER A 111 -6.20 7.48 18.54
CA SER A 111 -7.66 7.44 18.52
C SER A 111 -8.16 6.09 18.04
N LYS A 112 -9.42 5.79 18.32
CA LYS A 112 -10.14 4.67 17.70
C LYS A 112 -10.73 5.06 16.34
N ASP A 113 -10.95 6.36 16.11
CA ASP A 113 -11.51 6.88 14.88
C ASP A 113 -10.39 7.31 13.90
N PRO A 114 -10.26 6.67 12.72
CA PRO A 114 -9.28 7.08 11.72
C PRO A 114 -9.49 8.53 11.23
N VAL A 115 -10.71 9.05 11.27
CA VAL A 115 -11.03 10.39 10.79
C VAL A 115 -10.39 11.45 11.69
N GLU A 116 -10.34 11.21 13.01
CA GLU A 116 -9.65 12.10 13.95
C GLU A 116 -8.15 12.16 13.69
N ILE A 117 -7.54 11.02 13.34
CA ILE A 117 -6.12 10.94 12.98
C ILE A 117 -5.83 11.77 11.72
N LEU A 118 -6.66 11.64 10.69
CA LEU A 118 -6.51 12.42 9.45
C LEU A 118 -6.70 13.92 9.69
N ARG A 119 -7.69 14.29 10.50
CA ARG A 119 -7.92 15.69 10.90
C ARG A 119 -6.76 16.25 11.69
N TRP A 120 -6.20 15.48 12.62
CA TRP A 120 -5.02 15.85 13.38
C TRP A 120 -3.82 16.09 12.46
N ALA A 121 -3.54 15.18 11.53
CA ALA A 121 -2.42 15.31 10.59
C ALA A 121 -2.53 16.57 9.71
N LYS A 122 -3.75 16.92 9.27
CA LYS A 122 -4.02 18.18 8.54
C LYS A 122 -3.88 19.40 9.43
N LYS A 123 -4.47 19.39 10.62
CA LYS A 123 -4.47 20.52 11.57
C LYS A 123 -3.05 20.89 11.99
N GLU A 124 -2.22 19.89 12.28
CA GLU A 124 -0.81 20.05 12.66
C GLU A 124 0.10 20.30 11.44
N ASN A 125 -0.47 20.38 10.23
CA ASN A 125 0.22 20.64 8.99
C ASN A 125 1.40 19.66 8.76
N LEU A 126 1.19 18.37 9.05
CA LEU A 126 2.24 17.33 9.01
C LEU A 126 2.44 16.71 7.62
N ILE A 127 1.52 16.97 6.70
CA ILE A 127 1.54 16.44 5.33
C ILE A 127 1.60 17.63 4.37
N SER A 128 2.42 17.53 3.34
CA SER A 128 2.54 18.55 2.30
C SER A 128 2.07 18.04 0.94
N LEU A 129 2.21 16.74 0.70
CA LEU A 129 1.82 16.10 -0.55
C LEU A 129 0.48 15.38 -0.43
N ASP A 130 -0.42 15.61 -1.38
CA ASP A 130 -1.73 14.93 -1.41
C ASP A 130 -1.59 13.41 -1.56
N GLU A 131 -0.56 12.94 -2.27
CA GLU A 131 -0.24 11.52 -2.39
C GLU A 131 0.11 10.89 -1.03
N HIS A 132 0.81 11.62 -0.16
CA HIS A 132 1.10 11.17 1.20
C HIS A 132 -0.14 11.17 2.08
N TYR A 133 -1.06 12.10 1.85
CA TYR A 133 -2.36 12.07 2.51
C TYR A 133 -3.18 10.84 2.10
N GLN A 134 -3.17 10.47 0.82
CA GLN A 134 -3.82 9.26 0.32
C GLN A 134 -3.20 7.99 0.88
N TYR A 135 -1.86 7.94 0.98
CA TYR A 135 -1.16 6.84 1.64
C TYR A 135 -1.59 6.72 3.11
N LEU A 136 -1.64 7.84 3.84
CA LEU A 136 -2.10 7.81 5.23
C LEU A 136 -3.55 7.32 5.36
N ASP A 137 -4.46 7.76 4.50
CA ASP A 137 -5.85 7.29 4.47
C ASP A 137 -5.94 5.78 4.18
N LYS A 138 -5.10 5.26 3.28
CA LYS A 138 -4.98 3.83 3.00
C LYS A 138 -4.53 3.05 4.25
N GLU A 139 -3.49 3.52 4.93
CA GLU A 139 -3.00 2.87 6.16
C GLU A 139 -4.04 2.91 7.29
N MET A 140 -4.81 3.99 7.41
CA MET A 140 -5.92 4.07 8.37
C MET A 140 -7.01 3.03 8.09
N LYS A 141 -7.40 2.83 6.83
CA LYS A 141 -8.35 1.77 6.44
C LYS A 141 -7.80 0.39 6.78
N HIS A 142 -6.51 0.18 6.55
CA HIS A 142 -5.84 -1.07 6.88
C HIS A 142 -5.82 -1.32 8.39
N ALA A 143 -5.48 -0.31 9.19
CA ALA A 143 -5.50 -0.38 10.65
C ALA A 143 -6.91 -0.65 11.21
N VAL A 144 -7.95 -0.01 10.66
CA VAL A 144 -9.35 -0.30 11.03
C VAL A 144 -9.74 -1.74 10.71
N LYS A 145 -9.32 -2.26 9.54
CA LYS A 145 -9.56 -3.66 9.18
C LYS A 145 -8.87 -4.61 10.16
N ALA A 146 -7.65 -4.28 10.57
CA ALA A 146 -6.91 -5.04 11.56
C ALA A 146 -7.59 -5.04 12.94
N LEU A 147 -8.08 -3.88 13.40
CA LEU A 147 -8.88 -3.77 14.63
C LEU A 147 -10.16 -4.61 14.57
N LYS A 148 -10.91 -4.53 13.47
CA LYS A 148 -12.18 -5.27 13.30
C LYS A 148 -11.98 -6.77 13.27
N ASN A 149 -10.93 -7.23 12.60
CA ASN A 149 -10.66 -8.66 12.45
C ASN A 149 -9.82 -9.24 13.59
N ASN A 150 -9.42 -8.41 14.55
CA ASN A 150 -8.47 -8.75 15.62
C ASN A 150 -7.18 -9.39 15.06
N THR A 151 -6.71 -8.89 13.91
CA THR A 151 -5.50 -9.36 13.24
C THR A 151 -4.33 -8.42 13.51
N LYS A 152 -3.11 -8.94 13.46
CA LYS A 152 -1.90 -8.10 13.56
C LYS A 152 -1.85 -7.11 12.40
N TYR A 153 -1.75 -5.82 12.73
CA TYR A 153 -1.47 -4.77 11.75
C TYR A 153 0.00 -4.77 11.35
N ILE A 154 0.25 -4.62 10.05
CA ILE A 154 1.58 -4.47 9.46
C ILE A 154 1.44 -3.31 8.47
N GLN A 155 2.26 -2.27 8.64
CA GLN A 155 2.30 -1.11 7.74
C GLN A 155 2.87 -1.53 6.38
N GLU A 156 2.26 -1.10 5.28
CA GLU A 156 2.66 -1.44 3.90
C GLU A 156 3.69 -0.48 3.29
#